data_AF-A0A126Z9T2-F1
#
_entry.id   AF-A0A126Z9T2-F1
#
_cell.length_a   1.000
_cell.length_b   1.000
_cell.length_c   1.000
_cell.angle_alpha   90.00
_cell.angle_beta   90.00
_cell.angle_gamma   90.00
#
_symmetry.space_group_name_H-M   'P 1'
#
loop_
_entity.id
_entity.type
_entity.pdbx_description
1 polymer ?
#
loop_
_entity_poly.entity_id
_entity_poly.type
_entity_poly.pdbx_seq_one_letter_code
_entity_poly.pdbx_strand_id
1 'polypeptide(L)'
;MSAVIHINGFTNAVLDWASWLDTVQLDNATPEQIAALDEMSPTAKQSAYFLLLAHQPEILLQRSIAFNAIMFAPGGMPRAERELGATVESRINGCVYCTSVHAQRFEQLAKRRDVIEQVFEDPLTAGTTDREKAIVQFSAELTLRPDALSASHVHALKAVGLTDIEVLDLVHSVALFAWANRLMLNLGEPIFPSATADAG
;
A
#
# COMPACT_ATOMS: atom_id res chain seq x y z
N MET A 1 16.36 -7.34 14.98
CA MET A 1 15.15 -7.00 14.21
C MET A 1 13.95 -7.25 15.10
N SER A 2 12.92 -6.42 15.03
CA SER A 2 11.68 -6.67 15.80
C SER A 2 10.99 -7.92 15.26
N ALA A 3 10.32 -8.69 16.11
CA ALA A 3 9.64 -9.94 15.71
C ALA A 3 8.54 -9.68 14.66
N VAL A 4 8.31 -10.62 13.76
CA VAL A 4 7.21 -10.54 12.78
C VAL A 4 5.86 -10.47 13.51
N ILE A 5 4.96 -9.62 13.02
CA ILE A 5 3.60 -9.47 13.54
C ILE A 5 2.67 -10.45 12.78
N HIS A 6 1.77 -11.10 13.52
CA HIS A 6 0.66 -11.89 12.96
C HIS A 6 -0.62 -11.60 13.74
N ILE A 7 -1.54 -10.82 13.16
CA ILE A 7 -2.79 -10.40 13.81
C ILE A 7 -3.92 -10.50 12.78
N ASN A 8 -5.01 -11.20 13.14
CA ASN A 8 -6.22 -11.32 12.33
C ASN A 8 -5.99 -11.71 10.85
N GLY A 9 -4.98 -12.57 10.61
CA GLY A 9 -4.60 -13.03 9.25
C GLY A 9 -3.67 -12.09 8.47
N PHE A 10 -3.25 -10.97 9.07
CA PHE A 10 -2.31 -10.02 8.49
C PHE A 10 -0.94 -10.14 9.12
N THR A 11 0.08 -9.77 8.36
CA THR A 11 1.48 -9.85 8.77
C THR A 11 2.31 -8.71 8.18
N ASN A 12 3.45 -8.42 8.80
CA ASN A 12 4.49 -7.56 8.24
C ASN A 12 5.70 -8.35 7.69
N ALA A 13 5.60 -9.69 7.56
CA ALA A 13 6.61 -10.51 6.90
C ALA A 13 6.74 -10.14 5.41
N VAL A 14 7.94 -10.25 4.84
CA VAL A 14 8.12 -10.15 3.38
C VAL A 14 7.38 -11.33 2.73
N LEU A 15 6.45 -11.01 1.83
CA LEU A 15 5.66 -11.99 1.10
C LEU A 15 6.06 -11.97 -0.37
N ASP A 16 6.02 -13.14 -1.00
CA ASP A 16 5.99 -13.24 -2.46
C ASP A 16 4.53 -13.19 -2.95
N TRP A 17 4.33 -13.16 -4.27
CA TRP A 17 3.00 -13.15 -4.88
C TRP A 17 2.96 -14.08 -6.09
N ALA A 18 1.96 -14.95 -6.13
CA ALA A 18 1.70 -15.85 -7.25
C ALA A 18 0.72 -15.22 -8.23
N SER A 19 1.03 -15.26 -9.52
CA SER A 19 0.10 -14.88 -10.59
C SER A 19 -0.83 -16.03 -10.94
N TRP A 20 -2.11 -15.73 -11.20
CA TRP A 20 -3.08 -16.70 -11.76
C TRP A 20 -3.12 -16.70 -13.30
N LEU A 21 -2.47 -15.72 -13.93
CA LEU A 21 -2.32 -15.62 -15.38
C LEU A 21 -0.83 -15.72 -15.75
N ASP A 22 -0.55 -16.08 -17.01
CA ASP A 22 0.82 -16.12 -17.51
C ASP A 22 1.47 -14.74 -17.44
N THR A 23 2.73 -14.70 -17.00
CA THR A 23 3.51 -13.47 -16.89
C THR A 23 4.39 -13.27 -18.12
N VAL A 24 4.75 -12.01 -18.41
CA VAL A 24 5.76 -11.69 -19.44
C VAL A 24 7.06 -12.43 -19.13
N GLN A 25 7.58 -13.16 -20.12
CA GLN A 25 8.88 -13.82 -20.04
C GLN A 25 9.97 -12.81 -20.43
N LEU A 26 10.86 -12.49 -19.49
CA LEU A 26 11.85 -11.42 -19.67
C LEU A 26 12.76 -11.62 -20.88
N ASP A 27 13.14 -12.86 -21.19
CA ASP A 27 13.99 -13.18 -22.34
C ASP A 27 13.37 -12.79 -23.69
N ASN A 28 12.04 -12.63 -23.73
CA ASN A 28 11.27 -12.28 -24.92
C ASN A 28 10.51 -10.95 -24.77
N ALA A 29 10.77 -10.18 -23.72
CA ALA A 29 10.03 -8.95 -23.45
C ALA A 29 10.33 -7.86 -24.50
N THR A 30 9.31 -7.11 -24.91
CA THR A 30 9.49 -5.99 -25.84
C THR A 30 10.21 -4.81 -25.17
N PRO A 31 10.81 -3.89 -25.94
CA PRO A 31 11.41 -2.68 -25.39
C PRO A 31 10.45 -1.86 -24.53
N GLU A 32 9.17 -1.80 -24.89
CA GLU A 32 8.13 -1.08 -24.13
C GLU A 32 7.85 -1.76 -22.79
N GLN A 33 7.82 -3.10 -22.75
CA GLN A 33 7.64 -3.86 -21.51
C GLN A 33 8.82 -3.68 -20.57
N ILE A 34 10.05 -3.73 -21.10
CA ILE A 34 11.26 -3.50 -20.34
C ILE A 34 11.28 -2.07 -19.77
N ALA A 35 10.96 -1.06 -20.58
CA ALA A 35 10.92 0.33 -20.14
C ALA A 35 9.89 0.55 -19.01
N ALA A 36 8.68 -0.03 -19.13
CA ALA A 36 7.66 0.06 -18.09
C ALA A 36 8.07 -0.64 -16.77
N LEU A 37 8.75 -1.78 -16.87
CA LEU A 37 9.30 -2.49 -15.70
C LEU A 37 10.44 -1.71 -15.03
N ASP A 38 11.30 -1.06 -15.80
CA ASP A 38 12.43 -0.27 -15.28
C ASP A 38 11.98 1.00 -14.54
N GLU A 39 10.85 1.60 -14.93
CA GLU A 39 10.27 2.76 -14.23
C GLU A 39 9.70 2.41 -12.84
N MET A 40 9.32 1.14 -12.61
CA MET A 40 8.65 0.73 -11.37
C MET A 40 9.60 0.70 -10.16
N SER A 41 10.57 -0.21 -10.18
CA SER A 41 11.52 -0.41 -9.09
C SER A 41 12.68 -1.32 -9.55
N PRO A 42 13.84 -1.29 -8.89
CA PRO A 42 14.97 -2.15 -9.25
C PRO A 42 14.67 -3.65 -9.22
N THR A 43 13.66 -4.07 -8.46
CA THR A 43 13.25 -5.47 -8.31
C THR A 43 12.01 -5.81 -9.12
N ALA A 44 11.47 -4.89 -9.94
CA ALA A 44 10.21 -5.10 -10.65
C ALA A 44 10.23 -6.33 -11.56
N LYS A 45 11.37 -6.56 -12.23
CA LYS A 45 11.60 -7.72 -13.10
C LYS A 45 11.61 -9.06 -12.36
N GLN A 46 11.69 -9.07 -11.02
CA GLN A 46 11.62 -10.28 -10.19
C GLN A 46 10.21 -10.52 -9.65
N SER A 47 9.29 -9.56 -9.78
CA SER A 47 7.94 -9.65 -9.24
C SER A 47 6.99 -10.21 -10.29
N ALA A 48 6.36 -11.35 -9.97
CA ALA A 48 5.31 -11.92 -10.82
C ALA A 48 4.16 -10.93 -11.06
N TYR A 49 3.85 -10.06 -10.10
CA TYR A 49 2.82 -9.03 -10.25
C TYR A 49 3.18 -8.01 -11.33
N PHE A 50 4.39 -7.45 -11.30
CA PHE A 50 4.80 -6.47 -12.31
C PHE A 50 5.01 -7.12 -13.69
N LEU A 51 5.54 -8.36 -13.73
CA LEU A 51 5.64 -9.12 -14.97
C LEU A 51 4.27 -9.45 -15.58
N LEU A 52 3.25 -9.66 -14.75
CA LEU A 52 1.87 -9.81 -15.23
C LEU A 52 1.36 -8.49 -15.84
N LEU A 53 1.48 -7.38 -15.11
CA LEU A 53 1.00 -6.08 -15.59
C LEU A 53 1.75 -5.59 -16.84
N ALA A 54 2.98 -6.06 -17.06
CA ALA A 54 3.77 -5.72 -18.26
C ALA A 54 3.15 -6.24 -19.57
N HIS A 55 2.11 -7.08 -19.55
CA HIS A 55 1.30 -7.33 -20.76
C HIS A 55 0.59 -6.08 -21.28
N GLN A 56 0.36 -5.08 -20.41
CA GLN A 56 -0.17 -3.77 -20.75
C GLN A 56 0.85 -2.68 -20.37
N PRO A 57 1.96 -2.54 -21.11
CA PRO A 57 3.12 -1.77 -20.69
C PRO A 57 2.83 -0.28 -20.51
N GLU A 58 1.95 0.30 -21.33
CA GLU A 58 1.54 1.71 -21.18
C GLU A 58 0.79 1.94 -19.86
N ILE A 59 -0.13 1.04 -19.49
CA ILE A 59 -0.85 1.12 -18.22
C ILE A 59 0.11 0.98 -17.05
N LEU A 60 1.05 0.01 -17.13
CA LEU A 60 2.06 -0.18 -16.10
C LEU A 60 2.93 1.08 -15.95
N LEU A 61 3.38 1.69 -17.05
CA LEU A 61 4.20 2.89 -17.02
C LEU A 61 3.48 4.08 -16.36
N GLN A 62 2.25 4.38 -16.78
CA GLN A 62 1.49 5.51 -16.21
C GLN A 62 1.16 5.28 -14.73
N ARG A 63 0.86 4.03 -14.36
CA ARG A 63 0.74 3.62 -12.97
C ARG A 63 2.02 3.89 -12.18
N SER A 64 3.20 3.52 -12.70
CA SER A 64 4.49 3.75 -12.04
C SER A 64 4.73 5.23 -11.78
N ILE A 65 4.48 6.07 -12.78
CA ILE A 65 4.63 7.52 -12.69
C ILE A 65 3.70 8.08 -11.60
N ALA A 66 2.42 7.68 -11.62
CA ALA A 66 1.45 8.10 -10.60
C ALA A 66 1.86 7.61 -9.20
N PHE A 67 2.28 6.36 -9.06
CA PHE A 67 2.76 5.80 -7.80
C PHE A 67 3.94 6.59 -7.26
N ASN A 68 4.92 6.90 -8.12
CA ASN A 68 6.11 7.63 -7.71
C ASN A 68 5.77 9.07 -7.29
N ALA A 69 4.90 9.74 -8.05
CA ALA A 69 4.41 11.07 -7.72
C ALA A 69 3.63 11.08 -6.39
N ILE A 70 2.86 10.04 -6.08
CA ILE A 70 2.05 10.00 -4.86
C ILE A 70 2.90 9.57 -3.65
N MET A 71 3.72 8.53 -3.76
CA MET A 71 4.40 7.93 -2.60
C MET A 71 5.77 8.54 -2.29
N PHE A 72 6.40 9.21 -3.26
CA PHE A 72 7.73 9.80 -3.09
C PHE A 72 7.79 11.31 -3.37
N ALA A 73 6.66 11.99 -3.67
CA ALA A 73 6.66 13.44 -3.85
C ALA A 73 7.32 14.17 -2.67
N PRO A 74 8.22 15.14 -2.95
CA PRO A 74 8.80 15.98 -1.91
C PRO A 74 7.76 16.97 -1.37
N GLY A 75 7.81 17.22 -0.06
CA GLY A 75 6.80 18.05 0.61
C GLY A 75 5.43 17.38 0.71
N GLY A 76 4.46 18.10 1.27
CA GLY A 76 3.14 17.55 1.57
C GLY A 76 3.17 16.56 2.74
N MET A 77 2.35 15.51 2.65
CA MET A 77 2.18 14.54 3.73
C MET A 77 3.48 13.74 3.97
N PRO A 78 3.92 13.58 5.23
CA PRO A 78 5.01 12.69 5.57
C PRO A 78 4.81 11.30 4.96
N ARG A 79 5.87 10.74 4.37
CA ARG A 79 5.80 9.44 3.68
C ARG A 79 5.25 8.33 4.58
N ALA A 80 5.64 8.29 5.85
CA ALA A 80 5.09 7.32 6.81
C ALA A 80 3.57 7.43 6.93
N GLU A 81 2.99 8.64 6.94
CA GLU A 81 1.55 8.84 7.03
C GLU A 81 0.82 8.42 5.74
N ARG A 82 1.46 8.59 4.57
CA ARG A 82 0.97 8.01 3.31
C ARG A 82 0.92 6.48 3.39
N GLU A 83 1.97 5.85 3.91
CA GLU A 83 2.00 4.39 4.14
C GLU A 83 0.93 3.94 5.15
N LEU A 84 0.60 4.76 6.15
CA LEU A 84 -0.48 4.46 7.10
C LEU A 84 -1.84 4.41 6.39
N GLY A 85 -2.17 5.43 5.59
CA GLY A 85 -3.41 5.44 4.80
C GLY A 85 -3.51 4.24 3.83
N ALA A 86 -2.41 3.94 3.14
CA ALA A 86 -2.28 2.77 2.28
C ALA A 86 -2.50 1.43 3.02
N THR A 87 -1.99 1.33 4.25
CA THR A 87 -2.14 0.15 5.10
C THR A 87 -3.59 -0.02 5.54
N VAL A 88 -4.28 1.06 5.92
CA VAL A 88 -5.71 1.02 6.30
C VAL A 88 -6.58 0.56 5.13
N GLU A 89 -6.42 1.17 3.95
CA GLU A 89 -7.12 0.76 2.72
C GLU A 89 -6.92 -0.73 2.44
N SER A 90 -5.66 -1.17 2.48
CA SER A 90 -5.28 -2.56 2.19
C SER A 90 -5.83 -3.54 3.21
N ARG A 91 -5.82 -3.16 4.49
CA ARG A 91 -6.32 -3.97 5.60
C ARG A 91 -7.84 -4.14 5.54
N ILE A 92 -8.57 -3.10 5.15
CA ILE A 92 -10.03 -3.13 4.96
C ILE A 92 -10.40 -3.97 3.73
N ASN A 93 -9.68 -3.81 2.61
CA ASN A 93 -9.92 -4.60 1.40
C ASN A 93 -9.52 -6.07 1.53
N GLY A 94 -8.77 -6.46 2.58
CA GLY A 94 -8.29 -7.82 2.75
C GLY A 94 -7.01 -8.15 1.97
N CYS A 95 -6.32 -7.17 1.38
CA CYS A 95 -5.07 -7.42 0.66
C CYS A 95 -3.91 -7.65 1.64
N VAL A 96 -3.63 -8.89 2.02
CA VAL A 96 -2.54 -9.22 2.96
C VAL A 96 -1.16 -8.81 2.41
N TYR A 97 -0.90 -9.03 1.11
CA TYR A 97 0.36 -8.60 0.48
C TYR A 97 0.58 -7.10 0.60
N CYS A 98 -0.43 -6.32 0.18
CA CYS A 98 -0.35 -4.86 0.19
C CYS A 98 -0.21 -4.35 1.63
N THR A 99 -1.02 -4.88 2.55
CA THR A 99 -0.96 -4.55 3.97
C THR A 99 0.43 -4.79 4.54
N SER A 100 1.07 -5.93 4.22
CA SER A 100 2.44 -6.22 4.67
C SER A 100 3.47 -5.22 4.11
N VAL A 101 3.44 -4.96 2.80
CA VAL A 101 4.40 -4.05 2.18
C VAL A 101 4.32 -2.64 2.80
N HIS A 102 3.11 -2.11 2.95
CA HIS A 102 2.91 -0.76 3.49
C HIS A 102 3.20 -0.68 5.00
N ALA A 103 2.88 -1.72 5.77
CA ALA A 103 3.30 -1.85 7.15
C ALA A 103 4.84 -1.80 7.28
N GLN A 104 5.56 -2.60 6.49
CA GLN A 104 7.02 -2.60 6.51
C GLN A 104 7.61 -1.23 6.15
N ARG A 105 7.03 -0.53 5.16
CA ARG A 105 7.47 0.82 4.78
C ARG A 105 7.19 1.83 5.87
N PHE A 106 6.02 1.79 6.50
CA PHE A 106 5.71 2.60 7.68
C PHE A 106 6.78 2.38 8.77
N GLU A 107 7.03 1.13 9.15
CA GLU A 107 7.99 0.80 10.21
C GLU A 107 9.41 1.27 9.90
N GLN A 108 9.84 1.12 8.64
CA GLN A 108 11.14 1.59 8.18
C GLN A 108 11.28 3.11 8.28
N LEU A 109 10.22 3.87 7.99
CA LEU A 109 10.22 5.33 7.98
C LEU A 109 10.00 5.93 9.38
N ALA A 110 9.00 5.44 10.11
CA ALA A 110 8.60 5.93 11.43
C ALA A 110 9.43 5.34 12.58
N LYS A 111 10.20 4.27 12.33
CA LYS A 111 10.99 3.54 13.33
C LYS A 111 10.15 3.03 14.52
N ARG A 112 8.87 2.75 14.28
CA ARG A 112 7.88 2.21 15.22
C ARG A 112 6.79 1.44 14.47
N ARG A 113 6.01 0.64 15.18
CA ARG A 113 5.01 -0.27 14.58
C ARG A 113 3.70 -0.43 15.37
N ASP A 114 3.57 0.22 16.51
CA ASP A 114 2.40 0.13 17.39
C ASP A 114 1.10 0.58 16.72
N VAL A 115 1.12 1.62 15.87
CA VAL A 115 -0.06 1.98 15.07
C VAL A 115 -0.40 0.90 14.03
N ILE A 116 0.60 0.20 13.47
CA ILE A 116 0.38 -0.90 12.53
C ILE A 116 -0.24 -2.10 13.23
N GLU A 117 0.24 -2.45 14.43
CA GLU A 117 -0.38 -3.48 15.27
C GLU A 117 -1.86 -3.15 15.55
N GLN A 118 -2.18 -1.89 15.87
CA GLN A 118 -3.57 -1.45 16.03
C GLN A 118 -4.39 -1.53 14.73
N VAL A 119 -3.83 -1.15 13.58
CA VAL A 119 -4.53 -1.26 12.29
C VAL A 119 -4.82 -2.72 11.95
N PHE A 120 -3.90 -3.64 12.23
CA PHE A 120 -4.13 -5.05 11.97
C PHE A 120 -5.25 -5.61 12.85
N GLU A 121 -5.32 -5.17 14.11
CA GLU A 121 -6.39 -5.52 15.04
C GLU A 121 -7.74 -4.97 14.56
N ASP A 122 -7.86 -3.64 14.47
CA ASP A 122 -9.07 -2.95 14.02
C ASP A 122 -8.71 -1.68 13.21
N PRO A 123 -8.84 -1.71 11.87
CA PRO A 123 -8.51 -0.57 11.01
C PRO A 123 -9.49 0.61 11.14
N LEU A 124 -10.58 0.48 11.90
CA LEU A 124 -11.56 1.56 12.07
C LEU A 124 -11.28 2.44 13.29
N THR A 125 -10.52 1.93 14.26
CA THR A 125 -10.27 2.60 15.55
C THR A 125 -8.80 2.84 15.86
N ALA A 126 -7.89 2.34 15.02
CA ALA A 126 -6.45 2.47 15.20
C ALA A 126 -5.93 3.92 15.21
N GLY A 127 -4.80 4.13 15.88
CA GLY A 127 -4.09 5.41 15.93
C GLY A 127 -3.52 5.68 17.32
N THR A 128 -2.22 5.97 17.40
CA THR A 128 -1.54 6.27 18.67
C THR A 128 -1.57 7.76 19.03
N THR A 129 -1.87 8.61 18.05
CA THR A 129 -2.05 10.05 18.20
C THR A 129 -3.38 10.50 17.60
N ASP A 130 -3.86 11.70 17.96
CA ASP A 130 -5.09 12.25 17.37
C ASP A 130 -4.97 12.46 15.86
N ARG A 131 -3.75 12.80 15.38
CA ARG A 131 -3.46 12.91 13.96
C ARG A 131 -3.58 11.57 13.24
N GLU A 132 -2.95 10.52 13.79
CA GLU A 132 -3.04 9.17 13.21
C GLU A 132 -4.47 8.64 13.23
N LYS A 133 -5.22 8.84 14.32
CA LYS A 133 -6.63 8.44 14.39
C LYS A 133 -7.46 9.12 13.30
N ALA A 134 -7.25 10.41 13.08
CA ALA A 134 -7.98 11.13 12.03
C ALA A 134 -7.61 10.61 10.62
N ILE A 135 -6.33 10.33 10.36
CA ILE A 135 -5.86 9.72 9.11
C ILE A 135 -6.49 8.35 8.89
N VAL A 136 -6.49 7.49 9.92
CA VAL A 136 -7.07 6.14 9.88
C VAL A 136 -8.57 6.22 9.61
N GLN A 137 -9.31 7.04 10.38
CA GLN A 137 -10.76 7.18 10.23
C GLN A 137 -11.15 7.70 8.85
N PHE A 138 -10.45 8.73 8.36
CA PHE A 138 -10.70 9.27 7.03
C PHE A 138 -10.42 8.23 5.94
N SER A 139 -9.29 7.51 6.05
CA SER A 139 -8.93 6.47 5.09
C SER A 139 -9.97 5.37 5.07
N ALA A 140 -10.41 4.89 6.24
CA ALA A 140 -11.42 3.86 6.37
C ALA A 140 -12.77 4.26 5.78
N GLU A 141 -13.23 5.49 6.04
CA GLU A 141 -14.47 6.01 5.47
C GLU A 141 -14.37 6.15 3.94
N LEU A 142 -13.24 6.63 3.42
CA LEU A 142 -12.98 6.68 1.98
C LEU A 142 -13.02 5.28 1.34
N THR A 143 -12.47 4.28 2.01
CA THR A 143 -12.49 2.88 1.53
C THR A 143 -13.91 2.31 1.50
N LEU A 144 -14.66 2.47 2.58
CA LEU A 144 -15.94 1.79 2.80
C LEU A 144 -17.12 2.51 2.15
N ARG A 145 -17.13 3.85 2.19
CA ARG A 145 -18.24 4.71 1.78
C ARG A 145 -17.72 6.01 1.15
N PRO A 146 -17.04 5.94 -0.01
CA PRO A 146 -16.51 7.15 -0.66
C PRO A 146 -17.61 8.18 -1.01
N ASP A 147 -18.86 7.75 -1.14
CA ASP A 147 -20.03 8.59 -1.38
C ASP A 147 -20.55 9.33 -0.12
N ALA A 148 -20.15 8.89 1.07
CA ALA A 148 -20.54 9.50 2.34
C ALA A 148 -19.57 10.59 2.83
N LEU A 149 -18.38 10.69 2.22
CA LEU A 149 -17.43 11.74 2.55
C LEU A 149 -17.96 13.13 2.20
N SER A 150 -17.56 14.10 3.02
CA SER A 150 -18.04 15.46 2.94
C SER A 150 -17.00 16.43 3.48
N ALA A 151 -17.25 17.74 3.32
CA ALA A 151 -16.36 18.78 3.82
C ALA A 151 -16.06 18.68 5.33
N SER A 152 -16.97 18.12 6.14
CA SER A 152 -16.72 17.95 7.59
C SER A 152 -15.58 16.97 7.87
N HIS A 153 -15.42 15.94 7.05
CA HIS A 153 -14.33 14.97 7.18
C HIS A 153 -12.98 15.63 6.87
N VAL A 154 -12.92 16.47 5.85
CA VAL A 154 -11.74 17.28 5.53
C VAL A 154 -11.44 18.26 6.66
N HIS A 155 -12.45 18.93 7.23
CA HIS A 155 -12.24 19.83 8.36
C HIS A 155 -11.72 19.10 9.61
N ALA A 156 -12.13 17.86 9.86
CA ALA A 156 -11.61 17.06 10.96
C ALA A 156 -10.11 16.78 10.81
N LEU A 157 -9.64 16.46 9.60
CA LEU A 157 -8.20 16.34 9.30
C LEU A 157 -7.45 17.66 9.54
N LYS A 158 -8.02 18.78 9.10
CA LYS A 158 -7.40 20.11 9.30
C LYS A 158 -7.32 20.50 10.78
N ALA A 159 -8.30 20.09 11.59
CA ALA A 159 -8.32 20.37 13.02
C ALA A 159 -7.15 19.69 13.78
N VAL A 160 -6.61 18.58 13.25
CA VAL A 160 -5.41 17.90 13.77
C VAL A 160 -4.13 18.31 13.03
N GLY A 161 -4.18 19.42 12.29
CA GLY A 161 -3.02 20.05 11.69
C GLY A 161 -2.62 19.53 10.31
N LEU A 162 -3.47 18.76 9.60
CA LEU A 162 -3.23 18.49 8.18
C LEU A 162 -3.49 19.76 7.37
N THR A 163 -2.56 20.10 6.50
CA THR A 163 -2.70 21.13 5.46
C THR A 163 -3.51 20.61 4.28
N ASP A 164 -3.98 21.51 3.42
CA ASP A 164 -4.80 21.11 2.25
C ASP A 164 -4.05 20.16 1.30
N ILE A 165 -2.73 20.35 1.14
CA ILE A 165 -1.91 19.46 0.32
C ILE A 165 -1.73 18.08 0.98
N GLU A 166 -1.64 18.01 2.30
CA GLU A 166 -1.56 16.73 3.02
C GLU A 166 -2.86 15.94 2.93
N VAL A 167 -4.00 16.63 2.97
CA VAL A 167 -5.30 15.99 2.74
C VAL A 167 -5.39 15.44 1.32
N LEU A 168 -4.95 16.20 0.32
CA LEU A 168 -4.93 15.77 -1.07
C LEU A 168 -4.03 14.54 -1.27
N ASP A 169 -2.84 14.54 -0.67
CA ASP A 169 -1.91 13.42 -0.69
C ASP A 169 -2.51 12.15 -0.06
N LEU A 170 -3.21 12.30 1.06
CA LEU A 170 -3.89 11.18 1.73
C LEU A 170 -4.95 10.56 0.81
N VAL A 171 -5.80 11.38 0.20
CA VAL A 171 -6.83 10.91 -0.75
C VAL A 171 -6.19 10.18 -1.93
N HIS A 172 -5.12 10.73 -2.51
CA HIS A 172 -4.40 10.08 -3.61
C HIS A 172 -3.79 8.74 -3.20
N SER A 173 -3.18 8.67 -2.01
CA SER A 173 -2.62 7.42 -1.47
C SER A 173 -3.70 6.34 -1.34
N VAL A 174 -4.79 6.65 -0.63
CA VAL A 174 -5.91 5.71 -0.41
C VAL A 174 -6.53 5.28 -1.74
N ALA A 175 -6.81 6.20 -2.66
CA ALA A 175 -7.38 5.88 -3.97
C ALA A 175 -6.45 5.02 -4.85
N LEU A 176 -5.14 5.28 -4.82
CA LEU A 176 -4.16 4.49 -5.56
C LEU A 176 -4.13 3.05 -5.05
N PHE A 177 -4.17 2.85 -3.73
CA PHE A 177 -4.17 1.51 -3.16
C PHE A 177 -5.51 0.80 -3.27
N ALA A 178 -6.62 1.53 -3.32
CA ALA A 178 -7.91 0.97 -3.71
C ALA A 178 -7.83 0.29 -5.10
N TRP A 179 -7.21 0.98 -6.06
CA TRP A 179 -7.00 0.43 -7.39
C TRP A 179 -5.98 -0.73 -7.38
N ALA A 180 -4.85 -0.59 -6.68
CA ALA A 180 -3.82 -1.62 -6.62
C ALA A 180 -4.30 -2.90 -5.91
N ASN A 181 -5.05 -2.78 -4.81
CA ASN A 181 -5.61 -3.92 -4.08
C ASN A 181 -6.54 -4.74 -4.98
N ARG A 182 -7.38 -4.08 -5.77
CA ARG A 182 -8.29 -4.75 -6.72
C ARG A 182 -7.53 -5.61 -7.72
N LEU A 183 -6.37 -5.17 -8.19
CA LEU A 183 -5.53 -5.98 -9.06
C LEU A 183 -4.85 -7.13 -8.30
N MET A 184 -4.23 -6.83 -7.16
CA MET A 184 -3.48 -7.80 -6.35
C MET A 184 -4.34 -8.95 -5.83
N LEU A 185 -5.62 -8.68 -5.51
CA LEU A 185 -6.56 -9.66 -4.97
C LEU A 185 -7.24 -10.51 -6.03
N ASN A 186 -7.33 -10.02 -7.28
CA ASN A 186 -8.16 -10.65 -8.32
C ASN A 186 -7.34 -11.21 -9.49
N LEU A 187 -6.02 -11.13 -9.42
CA LEU A 187 -5.09 -11.67 -10.44
C LEU A 187 -4.08 -12.67 -9.84
N GLY A 188 -4.18 -12.96 -8.56
CA GLY A 188 -3.21 -13.78 -7.85
C GLY A 188 -3.40 -13.79 -6.34
N GLU A 189 -2.41 -14.30 -5.62
CA GLU A 189 -2.47 -14.49 -4.18
C GLU A 189 -1.10 -14.35 -3.50
N PRO A 190 -1.04 -13.92 -2.22
CA PRO A 190 0.22 -13.88 -1.47
C PRO A 190 0.77 -15.27 -1.22
N ILE A 191 2.09 -15.41 -1.35
CA ILE A 191 2.84 -16.59 -0.90
C ILE A 191 3.48 -16.25 0.44
N PHE A 192 3.16 -17.03 1.46
CA PHE A 192 3.71 -16.88 2.80
C PHE A 192 5.07 -17.58 2.91
N PRO A 193 6.04 -16.99 3.63
CA PRO A 193 7.28 -17.67 3.96
C PRO A 193 7.00 -19.01 4.62
N SER A 194 7.74 -20.04 4.23
CA SER A 194 7.67 -21.34 4.89
C SER A 194 8.05 -21.19 6.38
N ALA A 195 7.27 -21.79 7.28
CA ALA A 195 7.47 -21.71 8.73
C ALA A 195 8.85 -22.19 9.24
N THR A 196 9.67 -22.79 8.38
CA THR A 196 11.03 -23.26 8.67
C THR A 196 12.11 -22.19 8.58
N ALA A 197 11.81 -20.98 8.08
CA ALA A 197 12.81 -19.92 7.93
C ALA A 197 13.07 -19.09 9.21
N ASP A 198 12.17 -19.15 10.20
CA ASP A 198 12.24 -18.32 11.41
C ASP A 198 12.91 -19.02 12.61
N ALA A 199 13.52 -20.20 12.40
CA ALA A 199 14.19 -20.99 13.45
C ALA A 199 15.73 -20.93 13.40
N GLY A 200 16.31 -19.95 12.68
CA GLY A 200 17.76 -19.77 12.51
C GLY A 200 18.35 -18.62 13.30
#